data_AF-A0A7W2Y9P0-F1
#
_entry.id   AF-A0A7W2Y9P0-F1
#
_cell.length_a   1.000
_cell.length_b   1.000
_cell.length_c   1.000
_cell.angle_alpha   90.00
_cell.angle_beta   90.00
_cell.angle_gamma   90.00
#
_symmetry.space_group_name_H-M   'P 1'
#
loop_
_entity.id
_entity.type
_entity.pdbx_description
1 polymer ?
#
loop_
_entity_poly.entity_id
_entity_poly.type
_entity_poly.pdbx_seq_one_letter_code
_entity_poly.pdbx_strand_id
1 'polypeptide(L)'
;MDKEYKYTKKLLKVAIEENGYRNKDIAVKAGLSEKSVAQVSKWRNGRATATERQMNYFISNYEYLLKPKIEHLFYTFTGANHQSSVQKPTYKKITGEVIFKHQLAIRLNSKNNLSICRLIIITHNNQYYFVEQIRAGLLLPEDSHHVNGDRQVARSCNEEANWVVAEKIKSNLNIDELIVAVNEYCQKLQYGEPNLKRQGIRALPDQDINALEYSFYQKLMKLNLHSELLPF
;
A
#
# COMPACT_ATOMS: atom_id res chain seq x y z
N MET A 1 25.32 -14.64 19.82
CA MET A 1 25.70 -13.22 20.01
C MET A 1 24.48 -12.39 19.67
N ASP A 2 24.06 -11.51 20.56
CA ASP A 2 22.97 -10.57 20.26
C ASP A 2 23.43 -9.59 19.19
N LYS A 3 22.68 -9.50 18.11
CA LYS A 3 22.98 -8.63 16.97
C LYS A 3 22.79 -7.16 17.36
N GLU A 4 23.75 -6.31 16.99
CA GLU A 4 23.65 -4.87 17.22
C GLU A 4 22.64 -4.22 16.27
N TYR A 5 21.87 -3.25 16.78
CA TYR A 5 20.91 -2.51 15.99
C TYR A 5 21.57 -1.24 15.40
N LYS A 6 21.83 -1.26 14.09
CA LYS A 6 22.55 -0.18 13.37
C LYS A 6 21.92 1.21 13.54
N TYR A 7 20.61 1.29 13.76
CA TYR A 7 19.87 2.56 13.82
C TYR A 7 19.55 3.05 15.24
N THR A 8 20.21 2.52 16.29
CA THR A 8 19.95 2.89 17.70
C THR A 8 19.83 4.40 17.91
N LYS A 9 20.84 5.18 17.47
CA LYS A 9 20.84 6.64 17.65
C LYS A 9 19.64 7.32 17.02
N LYS A 10 19.33 6.97 15.76
CA LYS A 10 18.21 7.58 15.04
C LYS A 10 16.88 7.20 15.68
N LEU A 11 16.71 5.93 16.04
CA LEU A 11 15.48 5.44 16.66
C LEU A 11 15.20 6.09 18.01
N LEU A 12 16.23 6.22 18.85
CA LEU A 12 16.10 6.91 20.13
C LEU A 12 15.82 8.41 19.96
N LYS A 13 16.40 9.05 18.94
CA LYS A 13 16.10 10.46 18.63
C LYS A 13 14.61 10.63 18.33
N VAL A 14 14.05 9.79 17.48
CA VAL A 14 12.62 9.78 17.15
C VAL A 14 11.76 9.53 18.40
N ALA A 15 12.09 8.51 19.20
CA ALA A 15 11.31 8.20 20.40
C ALA A 15 11.28 9.36 21.42
N ILE A 16 12.36 10.13 21.51
CA ILE A 16 12.46 11.33 22.35
C ILE A 16 11.64 12.48 21.77
N GLU A 17 11.66 12.67 20.46
CA GLU A 17 10.90 13.72 19.78
C GLU A 17 9.38 13.49 19.91
N GLU A 18 8.92 12.24 19.78
CA GLU A 18 7.49 11.90 19.85
C GLU A 18 6.95 11.86 21.29
N ASN A 19 7.67 11.23 22.23
CA ASN A 19 7.17 10.94 23.58
C ASN A 19 7.95 11.61 24.73
N GLY A 20 8.95 12.44 24.43
CA GLY A 20 9.68 13.19 25.46
C GLY A 20 10.49 12.34 26.43
N TYR A 21 10.87 11.11 26.05
CA TYR A 21 11.54 10.18 26.97
C TYR A 21 12.84 10.74 27.56
N ARG A 22 13.02 10.54 28.87
CA ARG A 22 14.30 10.79 29.55
C ARG A 22 15.18 9.55 29.48
N ASN A 23 16.47 9.72 29.76
CA ASN A 23 17.43 8.59 29.71
C ASN A 23 17.07 7.44 30.65
N LYS A 24 16.47 7.74 31.82
CA LYS A 24 15.99 6.73 32.75
C LYS A 24 14.84 5.90 32.16
N ASP A 25 13.91 6.55 31.47
CA ASP A 25 12.74 5.90 30.87
C ASP A 25 13.20 4.98 29.74
N ILE A 26 14.18 5.45 28.94
CA ILE A 26 14.78 4.65 27.88
C ILE A 26 15.50 3.43 28.44
N ALA A 27 16.22 3.57 29.56
CA ALA A 27 16.90 2.44 30.19
C ALA A 27 15.90 1.36 30.63
N VAL A 28 14.81 1.76 31.28
CA VAL A 28 13.75 0.83 31.73
C VAL A 28 13.09 0.15 30.53
N LYS A 29 12.72 0.91 29.49
CA LYS A 29 12.09 0.36 28.27
C LYS A 29 13.02 -0.55 27.47
N ALA A 30 14.33 -0.38 27.61
CA ALA A 30 15.35 -1.26 27.04
C ALA A 30 15.68 -2.48 27.92
N GLY A 31 14.99 -2.66 29.04
CA GLY A 31 15.22 -3.77 29.98
C GLY A 31 16.50 -3.63 30.81
N LEU A 32 16.97 -2.40 31.02
CA LEU A 32 18.12 -2.08 31.88
C LEU A 32 17.65 -1.47 33.20
N SER A 33 18.57 -1.40 34.17
CA SER A 33 18.36 -0.61 35.39
C SER A 33 18.18 0.87 35.06
N GLU A 34 17.31 1.55 35.80
CA GLU A 34 17.13 3.02 35.73
C GLU A 34 18.45 3.79 35.89
N LYS A 35 19.41 3.21 36.62
CA LYS A 35 20.73 3.81 36.86
C LYS A 35 21.65 3.76 35.62
N SER A 36 21.29 3.00 34.58
CA SER A 36 22.07 2.85 33.34
C SER A 36 21.99 4.08 32.40
N VAL A 37 21.83 5.28 32.96
CA VAL A 37 21.73 6.56 32.25
C VAL A 37 22.96 6.83 31.38
N ALA A 38 24.15 6.47 31.85
CA ALA A 38 25.40 6.67 31.12
C ALA A 38 25.45 5.83 29.83
N GLN A 39 24.92 4.60 29.86
CA GLN A 39 24.85 3.73 28.69
C GLN A 39 23.87 4.28 27.65
N VAL A 40 22.68 4.70 28.07
CA VAL A 40 21.71 5.36 27.20
C VAL A 40 22.28 6.66 26.59
N SER A 41 23.04 7.42 27.36
CA SER A 41 23.73 8.62 26.85
C SER A 41 24.72 8.26 25.73
N LYS A 42 25.48 7.16 25.87
CA LYS A 42 26.36 6.68 24.79
C LYS A 42 25.56 6.30 23.54
N TRP A 43 24.42 5.63 23.68
CA TRP A 43 23.53 5.29 22.57
C TRP A 43 22.97 6.52 21.84
N ARG A 44 22.43 7.48 22.58
CA ARG A 44 21.88 8.73 22.03
C ARG A 44 22.93 9.55 21.27
N ASN A 45 24.16 9.55 21.77
CA ASN A 45 25.25 10.28 21.14
C ASN A 45 25.88 9.51 19.96
N GLY A 46 25.61 8.21 19.82
CA GLY A 46 26.20 7.34 18.81
C GLY A 46 27.61 6.87 19.16
N ARG A 47 27.97 6.89 20.45
CA ARG A 47 29.25 6.35 20.97
C ARG A 47 29.18 4.85 21.24
N ALA A 48 27.98 4.28 21.21
CA ALA A 48 27.72 2.84 21.31
C ALA A 48 26.40 2.51 20.59
N THR A 49 26.25 1.27 20.17
CA THR A 49 25.03 0.66 19.63
C THR A 49 24.38 -0.20 20.72
N ALA A 50 23.05 -0.32 20.66
CA ALA A 50 22.31 -1.23 21.51
C ALA A 50 22.05 -2.53 20.75
N THR A 51 21.79 -3.63 21.45
CA THR A 51 21.36 -4.87 20.80
C THR A 51 19.92 -4.75 20.28
N GLU A 52 19.56 -5.54 19.26
CA GLU A 52 18.16 -5.64 18.78
C GLU A 52 17.20 -5.96 19.94
N ARG A 53 17.61 -6.82 20.88
CA ARG A 53 16.83 -7.16 22.08
C ARG A 53 16.55 -5.93 22.96
N GLN A 54 17.56 -5.11 23.23
CA GLN A 54 17.42 -3.88 24.01
C GLN A 54 16.57 -2.83 23.28
N MET A 55 16.59 -2.84 21.96
CA MET A 55 15.83 -1.91 21.13
C MET A 55 14.43 -2.37 20.80
N ASN A 56 14.03 -3.60 21.15
CA ASN A 56 12.79 -4.23 20.71
C ASN A 56 11.55 -3.34 20.97
N TYR A 57 11.44 -2.76 22.17
CA TYR A 57 10.36 -1.82 22.47
C TYR A 57 10.32 -0.65 21.49
N PHE A 58 11.47 -0.02 21.22
CA PHE A 58 11.52 1.14 20.33
C PHE A 58 11.35 0.75 18.87
N ILE A 59 11.80 -0.43 18.48
CA ILE A 59 11.63 -0.95 17.13
C ILE A 59 10.13 -1.09 16.86
N SER A 60 9.42 -1.82 17.72
CA SER A 60 7.98 -2.02 17.60
C SER A 60 7.16 -0.73 17.63
N ASN A 61 7.63 0.31 18.34
CA ASN A 61 6.88 1.55 18.53
C ASN A 61 7.32 2.73 17.65
N TYR A 62 8.51 2.72 17.05
CA TYR A 62 9.05 3.90 16.34
C TYR A 62 9.85 3.58 15.07
N GLU A 63 10.15 2.32 14.76
CA GLU A 63 10.97 2.00 13.58
C GLU A 63 10.34 2.51 12.28
N TYR A 64 9.01 2.51 12.22
CA TYR A 64 8.26 3.02 11.06
C TYR A 64 8.56 4.49 10.74
N LEU A 65 8.91 5.31 11.74
CA LEU A 65 9.26 6.73 11.57
C LEU A 65 10.68 6.94 11.01
N LEU A 66 11.53 5.90 11.04
CA LEU A 66 12.86 5.95 10.45
C LEU A 66 12.87 5.69 8.95
N LYS A 67 11.86 4.97 8.45
CA LYS A 67 11.73 4.71 7.02
C LYS A 67 11.38 6.03 6.31
N PRO A 68 11.91 6.29 5.10
CA PRO A 68 11.45 7.41 4.29
C PRO A 68 9.93 7.36 4.17
N LYS A 69 9.25 8.49 4.40
CA LYS A 69 7.81 8.61 4.14
C LYS A 69 7.62 8.51 2.63
N ILE A 70 7.29 7.31 2.14
CA ILE A 70 6.93 7.10 0.74
C ILE A 70 5.49 7.59 0.60
N GLU A 71 5.31 8.65 -0.20
CA GLU A 71 4.01 9.22 -0.49
C GLU A 71 3.58 8.81 -1.90
N HIS A 72 2.33 8.36 -2.03
CA HIS A 72 1.68 7.97 -3.27
C HIS A 72 0.56 8.95 -3.55
N LEU A 73 0.49 9.44 -4.79
CA LEU A 73 -0.58 10.32 -5.23
C LEU A 73 -1.50 9.57 -6.19
N PHE A 74 -2.74 9.37 -5.77
CA PHE A 74 -3.79 8.75 -6.57
C PHE A 74 -4.78 9.80 -7.04
N TYR A 75 -5.43 9.57 -8.18
CA TYR A 75 -6.49 10.44 -8.67
C TYR A 75 -7.71 9.66 -9.15
N THR A 76 -8.88 10.29 -9.02
CA THR A 76 -10.16 9.80 -9.55
C THR A 76 -10.95 10.95 -10.15
N PHE A 77 -11.88 10.63 -11.05
CA PHE A 77 -12.87 11.56 -11.58
C PHE A 77 -14.24 11.41 -10.89
N THR A 78 -14.45 10.33 -10.12
CA THR A 78 -15.71 10.08 -9.40
C THR A 78 -15.93 11.13 -8.30
N GLY A 79 -17.14 11.71 -8.25
CA GLY A 79 -17.55 12.68 -7.21
C GLY A 79 -17.19 14.16 -7.45
N ALA A 80 -16.74 14.54 -8.65
CA ALA A 80 -16.59 15.95 -9.01
C ALA A 80 -17.96 16.59 -9.33
N ASN A 81 -18.30 17.68 -8.62
CA ASN A 81 -19.57 18.39 -8.75
C ASN A 81 -19.98 18.64 -10.22
N HIS A 82 -21.13 18.09 -10.63
CA HIS A 82 -21.73 18.20 -11.98
C HIS A 82 -22.08 19.63 -12.43
N GLN A 83 -21.74 20.65 -11.66
CA GLN A 83 -22.09 22.04 -11.96
C GLN A 83 -21.08 22.74 -12.89
N SER A 84 -19.95 22.12 -13.19
CA SER A 84 -18.93 22.64 -14.11
C SER A 84 -18.79 21.75 -15.33
N SER A 85 -18.76 22.32 -16.53
CA SER A 85 -18.54 21.61 -17.81
C SER A 85 -17.16 20.92 -17.91
N VAL A 86 -16.27 21.13 -16.94
CA VAL A 86 -14.96 20.49 -16.84
C VAL A 86 -14.84 19.80 -15.48
N GLN A 87 -14.94 18.48 -15.48
CA GLN A 87 -14.75 17.64 -14.30
C GLN A 87 -13.27 17.65 -13.91
N LYS A 88 -12.95 18.25 -12.75
CA LYS A 88 -11.57 18.27 -12.25
C LYS A 88 -11.26 16.96 -11.52
N PRO A 89 -10.07 16.35 -11.73
CA PRO A 89 -9.69 15.17 -10.97
C PRO A 89 -9.56 15.52 -9.49
N THR A 90 -10.03 14.63 -8.62
CA THR A 90 -9.77 14.68 -7.19
C THR A 90 -8.54 13.83 -6.89
N TYR A 91 -7.66 14.33 -6.02
CA TYR A 91 -6.41 13.67 -5.67
C TYR A 91 -6.45 13.19 -4.23
N LYS A 92 -5.98 11.97 -3.99
CA LYS A 92 -5.81 11.38 -2.67
C LYS A 92 -4.36 10.99 -2.45
N LYS A 93 -3.74 11.60 -1.44
CA LYS A 93 -2.38 11.28 -1.01
C LYS A 93 -2.43 10.16 0.04
N ILE A 94 -1.57 9.15 -0.12
CA ILE A 94 -1.42 8.04 0.82
C ILE A 94 0.04 7.87 1.16
N THR A 95 0.34 7.75 2.45
CA THR A 95 1.70 7.46 2.93
C THR A 95 1.80 5.98 3.27
N GLY A 96 2.87 5.32 2.83
CA GLY A 96 3.13 3.92 3.17
C GLY A 96 3.99 3.18 2.16
N GLU A 97 4.30 1.93 2.47
CA GLU A 97 5.10 1.05 1.63
C GLU A 97 4.18 0.16 0.78
N VAL A 98 4.40 0.11 -0.55
CA VAL A 98 3.64 -0.80 -1.43
C VAL A 98 4.14 -2.23 -1.17
N ILE A 99 3.29 -3.06 -0.58
CA ILE A 99 3.62 -4.45 -0.28
C ILE A 99 3.19 -5.40 -1.39
N PHE A 100 2.16 -5.03 -2.15
CA PHE A 100 1.64 -5.83 -3.24
C PHE A 100 1.16 -4.93 -4.38
N LYS A 101 1.49 -5.33 -5.61
CA LYS A 101 1.05 -4.67 -6.84
C LYS A 101 0.86 -5.76 -7.90
N HIS A 102 -0.36 -5.92 -8.37
CA HIS A 102 -0.69 -6.90 -9.41
C HIS A 102 -1.45 -6.21 -10.54
N GLN A 103 -1.11 -6.53 -11.78
CA GLN A 103 -1.80 -5.99 -12.96
C GLN A 103 -2.43 -7.13 -13.74
N LEU A 104 -3.71 -6.97 -14.06
CA LEU A 104 -4.44 -7.90 -14.91
C LEU A 104 -4.47 -7.33 -16.32
N ALA A 105 -4.06 -8.14 -17.28
CA ALA A 105 -3.95 -7.75 -18.67
C ALA A 105 -4.82 -8.62 -19.56
N ILE A 106 -5.35 -8.01 -20.60
CA ILE A 106 -6.16 -8.67 -21.61
C ILE A 106 -5.41 -8.68 -22.93
N ARG A 107 -5.60 -9.73 -23.72
CA ARG A 107 -5.08 -9.81 -25.08
C ARG A 107 -5.95 -8.94 -25.98
N LEU A 108 -5.37 -7.87 -26.53
CA LEU A 108 -6.02 -7.08 -27.56
C LEU A 108 -5.91 -7.78 -28.92
N ASN A 109 -4.69 -8.21 -29.25
CA ASN A 109 -4.32 -8.91 -30.48
C ASN A 109 -3.29 -10.00 -30.14
N SER A 110 -2.96 -10.87 -31.10
CA SER A 110 -1.99 -11.98 -30.92
C SER A 110 -0.61 -11.58 -30.39
N LYS A 111 -0.22 -10.30 -30.51
CA LYS A 111 1.10 -9.78 -30.10
C LYS A 111 1.06 -8.78 -28.94
N ASN A 112 -0.12 -8.28 -28.56
CA ASN A 112 -0.23 -7.14 -27.64
C ASN A 112 -1.19 -7.43 -26.49
N ASN A 113 -0.64 -7.44 -25.28
CA ASN A 113 -1.40 -7.42 -24.03
C ASN A 113 -1.58 -5.97 -23.57
N LEU A 114 -2.76 -5.65 -23.04
CA LEU A 114 -3.04 -4.37 -22.39
C LEU A 114 -3.42 -4.64 -20.95
N SER A 115 -2.63 -4.12 -20.01
CA SER A 115 -3.01 -4.09 -18.59
C SER A 115 -4.22 -3.18 -18.41
N ILE A 116 -5.31 -3.72 -17.86
CA ILE A 116 -6.59 -3.01 -17.71
C ILE A 116 -6.94 -2.72 -16.26
N CYS A 117 -6.64 -3.65 -15.36
CA CYS A 117 -6.92 -3.52 -13.94
C CYS A 117 -5.61 -3.67 -13.16
N ARG A 118 -5.54 -3.01 -12.02
CA ARG A 118 -4.38 -3.05 -11.15
C ARG A 118 -4.83 -2.96 -9.70
N LEU A 119 -4.39 -3.93 -8.91
CA LEU A 119 -4.54 -3.93 -7.46
C LEU A 119 -3.25 -3.45 -6.82
N ILE A 120 -3.32 -2.48 -5.92
CA ILE A 120 -2.21 -2.03 -5.08
C ILE A 120 -2.60 -2.15 -3.61
N ILE A 121 -1.72 -2.73 -2.81
CA ILE A 121 -1.84 -2.78 -1.35
C ILE A 121 -0.67 -2.02 -0.74
N ILE A 122 -0.99 -1.05 0.11
CA ILE A 122 -0.02 -0.21 0.81
C ILE A 122 -0.13 -0.49 2.30
N THR A 123 0.99 -0.70 2.98
CA THR A 123 1.05 -0.82 4.43
C THR A 123 1.56 0.48 5.04
N HIS A 124 0.95 0.91 6.14
CA HIS A 124 1.41 2.04 6.94
C HIS A 124 0.92 1.87 8.37
N ASN A 125 1.82 1.96 9.35
CA ASN A 125 1.47 1.85 10.78
C ASN A 125 0.63 0.61 11.13
N ASN A 126 1.03 -0.56 10.63
CA ASN A 126 0.31 -1.85 10.79
C ASN A 126 -1.14 -1.85 10.27
N GLN A 127 -1.48 -0.88 9.42
CA GLN A 127 -2.75 -0.83 8.71
C GLN A 127 -2.51 -0.92 7.21
N TYR A 128 -3.54 -1.38 6.50
CA TYR A 128 -3.48 -1.58 5.06
C TYR A 128 -4.44 -0.63 4.33
N TYR A 129 -4.00 -0.18 3.16
CA TYR A 129 -4.82 0.46 2.16
C TYR A 129 -4.98 -0.50 0.99
N PHE A 130 -6.22 -0.65 0.56
CA PHE A 130 -6.59 -1.41 -0.63
C PHE A 130 -6.99 -0.42 -1.73
N VAL A 131 -6.25 -0.43 -2.83
CA VAL A 131 -6.43 0.50 -3.95
C VAL A 131 -6.69 -0.29 -5.23
N GLU A 132 -7.91 -0.14 -5.74
CA GLU A 132 -8.30 -0.62 -7.06
C GLU A 132 -8.05 0.48 -8.10
N GLN A 133 -7.32 0.14 -9.15
CA GLN A 133 -7.12 1.01 -10.29
C GLN A 133 -7.54 0.35 -11.59
N ILE A 134 -8.06 1.17 -12.49
CA ILE A 134 -8.37 0.80 -13.87
C ILE A 134 -7.60 1.71 -14.80
N ARG A 135 -7.23 1.19 -15.97
CA ARG A 135 -6.54 1.99 -16.98
C ARG A 135 -7.46 3.11 -17.48
N ALA A 136 -6.96 4.35 -17.46
CA ALA A 136 -7.73 5.52 -17.82
C ALA A 136 -8.26 5.42 -19.26
N GLY A 137 -9.53 5.79 -19.45
CA GLY A 137 -10.24 5.66 -20.73
C GLY A 137 -11.12 4.40 -20.86
N LEU A 138 -11.07 3.46 -19.90
CA LEU A 138 -11.87 2.23 -19.95
C LEU A 138 -13.20 2.26 -19.17
N LEU A 139 -13.39 3.18 -18.22
CA LEU A 139 -14.64 3.30 -17.42
C LEU A 139 -15.84 3.82 -18.25
N LEU A 140 -17.03 3.20 -18.11
CA LEU A 140 -18.33 3.58 -18.71
C LEU A 140 -18.83 4.97 -18.29
N PRO A 141 -19.71 5.63 -19.08
CA PRO A 141 -20.11 7.01 -18.89
C PRO A 141 -21.38 7.11 -18.06
N GLU A 142 -21.21 7.07 -16.75
CA GLU A 142 -21.85 8.08 -15.90
C GLU A 142 -20.79 9.07 -15.36
N ASP A 143 -19.52 8.63 -15.29
CA ASP A 143 -18.38 9.38 -14.74
C ASP A 143 -17.27 9.75 -15.75
N SER A 144 -17.55 9.72 -17.06
CA SER A 144 -16.48 9.88 -18.07
C SER A 144 -16.87 10.79 -19.23
N HIS A 145 -16.61 12.09 -19.04
CA HIS A 145 -16.67 13.06 -20.12
C HIS A 145 -15.39 13.03 -20.98
N HIS A 146 -15.62 12.73 -22.27
CA HIS A 146 -14.89 13.11 -23.47
C HIS A 146 -13.35 13.20 -23.42
N VAL A 147 -12.71 12.07 -23.72
CA VAL A 147 -11.50 12.08 -24.57
C VAL A 147 -11.98 11.89 -26.01
N ASN A 148 -12.04 12.98 -26.78
CA ASN A 148 -12.37 12.95 -28.21
C ASN A 148 -11.39 12.06 -28.99
N GLY A 149 -11.92 11.29 -29.94
CA GLY A 149 -11.16 10.54 -30.94
C GLY A 149 -11.06 9.03 -30.66
N ASP A 150 -11.18 8.22 -31.71
CA ASP A 150 -11.30 6.76 -31.76
C ASP A 150 -10.25 5.90 -31.02
N ARG A 151 -9.31 6.48 -30.26
CA ARG A 151 -8.19 5.79 -29.58
C ARG A 151 -8.18 6.01 -28.05
N GLN A 152 -9.29 5.71 -27.36
CA GLN A 152 -9.57 6.15 -25.98
C GLN A 152 -9.00 5.26 -24.86
N VAL A 153 -7.70 4.95 -24.88
CA VAL A 153 -7.01 4.45 -23.68
C VAL A 153 -5.84 5.38 -23.43
N ALA A 154 -5.72 5.92 -22.22
CA ALA A 154 -4.60 6.79 -21.90
C ALA A 154 -3.28 6.07 -22.11
N ARG A 155 -2.37 6.75 -22.80
CA ARG A 155 -1.01 6.29 -23.06
C ARG A 155 -0.07 7.45 -22.75
N SER A 156 0.57 7.35 -21.61
CA SER A 156 1.66 8.20 -21.16
C SER A 156 2.93 7.35 -21.07
N CYS A 157 4.07 7.99 -21.33
CA CYS A 157 5.39 7.41 -21.04
C CYS A 157 5.61 7.22 -19.55
N ASN A 158 4.89 7.97 -18.70
CA ASN A 158 4.79 7.70 -17.29
C ASN A 158 3.67 6.68 -17.04
N GLU A 159 4.05 5.46 -16.68
CA GLU A 159 3.09 4.38 -16.48
C GLU A 159 2.07 4.68 -15.38
N GLU A 160 2.40 5.45 -14.35
CA GLU A 160 1.45 5.79 -13.28
C GLU A 160 0.34 6.76 -13.74
N ALA A 161 0.60 7.56 -14.78
CA ALA A 161 -0.41 8.45 -15.37
C ALA A 161 -1.44 7.70 -16.24
N ASN A 162 -1.25 6.39 -16.44
CA ASN A 162 -2.20 5.56 -17.18
C ASN A 162 -3.32 4.99 -16.29
N TRP A 163 -3.29 5.21 -14.97
CA TRP A 163 -4.18 4.54 -14.01
C TRP A 163 -5.04 5.53 -13.24
N VAL A 164 -6.34 5.26 -13.19
CA VAL A 164 -7.29 5.99 -12.34
C VAL A 164 -7.79 5.07 -11.25
N VAL A 165 -8.10 5.62 -10.09
CA VAL A 165 -8.76 4.88 -9.02
C VAL A 165 -10.19 4.54 -9.48
N ALA A 166 -10.54 3.26 -9.44
CA ALA A 166 -11.84 2.77 -9.91
C ALA A 166 -12.93 3.00 -8.85
N GLU A 167 -12.62 2.69 -7.59
CA GLU A 167 -13.51 2.87 -6.44
C GLU A 167 -12.84 3.61 -5.29
N LYS A 168 -13.63 4.05 -4.31
CA LYS A 168 -13.09 4.70 -3.11
C LYS A 168 -12.05 3.80 -2.45
N ILE A 169 -10.84 4.34 -2.26
CA ILE A 169 -9.75 3.64 -1.57
C ILE A 169 -10.18 3.24 -0.16
N LYS A 170 -10.24 1.94 0.10
CA LYS A 170 -10.45 1.35 1.43
C LYS A 170 -9.17 1.55 2.26
N SER A 171 -9.32 2.09 3.46
CA SER A 171 -8.20 2.53 4.32
C SER A 171 -8.35 2.00 5.73
N ASN A 172 -7.23 1.95 6.46
CA ASN A 172 -7.16 1.52 7.86
C ASN A 172 -7.59 0.06 8.09
N LEU A 173 -7.40 -0.80 7.08
CA LEU A 173 -7.76 -2.21 7.17
C LEU A 173 -6.77 -2.97 8.06
N ASN A 174 -7.27 -3.94 8.82
CA ASN A 174 -6.44 -5.00 9.40
C ASN A 174 -6.18 -6.13 8.36
N ILE A 175 -5.46 -7.19 8.74
CA ILE A 175 -5.10 -8.28 7.80
C ILE A 175 -6.36 -9.02 7.33
N ASP A 176 -7.29 -9.32 8.22
CA ASP A 176 -8.50 -10.08 7.90
C ASP A 176 -9.41 -9.28 6.96
N GLU A 177 -9.62 -8.00 7.28
CA GLU A 177 -10.36 -7.05 6.42
C GLU A 177 -9.69 -6.87 5.05
N LEU A 178 -8.36 -6.91 5.00
CA LEU A 178 -7.61 -6.88 3.74
C LEU A 178 -7.87 -8.13 2.91
N ILE A 179 -7.84 -9.33 3.52
CA ILE A 179 -8.13 -10.59 2.83
C ILE A 179 -9.56 -10.58 2.29
N VAL A 180 -10.53 -10.17 3.10
CA VAL A 180 -11.93 -10.02 2.66
C VAL A 180 -12.02 -9.05 1.48
N ALA A 181 -11.35 -7.89 1.54
CA ALA A 181 -11.38 -6.92 0.45
C ALA A 181 -10.76 -7.45 -0.85
N VAL A 182 -9.70 -8.28 -0.79
CA VAL A 182 -9.12 -8.93 -1.96
C VAL A 182 -10.03 -10.01 -2.52
N ASN A 183 -10.69 -10.79 -1.66
CA ASN A 183 -11.62 -11.83 -2.09
C ASN A 183 -12.86 -11.23 -2.76
N GLU A 184 -13.43 -10.16 -2.17
CA GLU A 184 -14.50 -9.37 -2.78
C GLU A 184 -14.08 -8.84 -4.16
N TYR A 185 -12.84 -8.37 -4.29
CA TYR A 185 -12.32 -7.89 -5.57
C TYR A 185 -12.18 -9.01 -6.60
N CYS A 186 -11.70 -10.19 -6.20
CA CYS A 186 -11.63 -11.36 -7.09
C CYS A 186 -13.04 -11.76 -7.57
N GLN A 187 -14.02 -11.76 -6.67
CA GLN A 187 -15.43 -12.03 -7.03
C GLN A 187 -15.97 -10.98 -8.01
N LYS A 188 -15.73 -9.69 -7.77
CA LYS A 188 -16.11 -8.63 -8.72
C LYS A 188 -15.57 -8.89 -10.13
N LEU A 189 -14.29 -9.27 -10.23
CA LEU A 189 -13.66 -9.58 -11.52
C LEU A 189 -14.27 -10.82 -12.20
N GLN A 190 -14.69 -11.83 -11.42
CA GLN A 190 -15.40 -13.01 -11.93
C GLN A 190 -16.79 -12.65 -12.46
N TYR A 191 -17.50 -11.73 -11.79
CA TYR A 191 -18.82 -11.25 -12.21
C TYR A 191 -18.78 -10.20 -13.34
N GLY A 192 -17.59 -9.79 -13.79
CA GLY A 192 -17.43 -8.88 -14.93
C GLY A 192 -17.23 -7.41 -14.57
N GLU A 193 -17.05 -7.10 -13.30
CA GLU A 193 -16.73 -5.74 -12.85
C GLU A 193 -15.21 -5.50 -12.86
N PRO A 194 -14.75 -4.28 -13.20
CA PRO A 194 -15.52 -3.14 -13.66
C PRO A 194 -16.01 -3.31 -15.12
N ASN A 195 -17.24 -2.86 -15.40
CA ASN A 195 -17.80 -2.90 -16.75
C ASN A 195 -16.99 -2.01 -17.72
N LEU A 196 -16.30 -2.63 -18.67
CA LEU A 196 -15.38 -1.93 -19.58
C LEU A 196 -16.12 -1.40 -20.82
N LYS A 197 -15.97 -0.10 -21.14
CA LYS A 197 -16.62 0.58 -22.28
C LYS A 197 -16.48 -0.12 -23.63
N ARG A 198 -15.35 -0.79 -23.87
CA ARG A 198 -14.84 -1.00 -25.23
C ARG A 198 -14.74 -2.44 -25.69
N GLN A 199 -15.04 -3.44 -24.87
CA GLN A 199 -14.60 -4.79 -25.23
C GLN A 199 -15.64 -5.90 -25.18
N GLY A 200 -16.86 -5.66 -24.69
CA GLY A 200 -17.79 -6.77 -24.47
C GLY A 200 -17.17 -7.90 -23.61
N ILE A 201 -16.08 -7.59 -22.90
CA ILE A 201 -15.44 -8.48 -21.94
C ILE A 201 -16.44 -8.61 -20.80
N ARG A 202 -17.03 -9.79 -20.71
CA ARG A 202 -18.00 -10.11 -19.67
C ARG A 202 -17.33 -10.52 -18.37
N ALA A 203 -16.09 -11.01 -18.41
CA ALA A 203 -15.29 -11.39 -17.24
C ALA A 203 -13.82 -11.51 -17.64
N LEU A 204 -12.92 -11.32 -16.67
CA LEU A 204 -11.53 -11.70 -16.82
C LEU A 204 -11.39 -13.23 -16.76
N PRO A 205 -10.38 -13.84 -17.42
CA PRO A 205 -10.17 -15.28 -17.33
C PRO A 205 -9.92 -15.71 -15.87
N ASP A 206 -10.60 -16.78 -15.43
CA ASP A 206 -10.44 -17.33 -14.07
C ASP A 206 -8.98 -17.63 -13.75
N GLN A 207 -8.19 -18.06 -14.74
CA GLN A 207 -6.77 -18.32 -14.57
C GLN A 207 -5.99 -17.08 -14.11
N ASP A 208 -6.30 -15.91 -14.64
CA ASP A 208 -5.63 -14.66 -14.27
C ASP A 208 -6.07 -14.18 -12.88
N ILE A 209 -7.35 -14.39 -12.53
CA ILE A 209 -7.90 -14.08 -11.20
C ILE A 209 -7.27 -14.99 -10.14
N ASN A 210 -7.22 -16.30 -10.40
CA ASN A 210 -6.56 -17.28 -9.52
C ASN A 210 -5.06 -16.98 -9.35
N ALA A 211 -4.41 -16.50 -10.42
CA ALA A 211 -3.01 -16.07 -10.34
C ALA A 211 -2.83 -14.84 -9.45
N LEU A 212 -3.75 -13.87 -9.51
CA LEU A 212 -3.76 -12.72 -8.60
C LEU A 212 -3.92 -13.19 -7.15
N GLU A 213 -4.94 -14.00 -6.88
CA GLU A 213 -5.25 -14.52 -5.54
C GLU A 213 -4.06 -15.30 -4.95
N TYR A 214 -3.52 -16.26 -5.72
CA TYR A 214 -2.35 -17.03 -5.31
C TYR A 214 -1.13 -16.14 -5.05
N SER A 215 -0.86 -15.16 -5.93
CA SER A 215 0.27 -14.25 -5.75
C SER A 215 0.12 -13.36 -4.52
N PHE A 216 -1.11 -12.98 -4.16
CA PHE A 216 -1.41 -12.23 -2.96
C PHE A 216 -1.13 -13.06 -1.71
N TYR A 217 -1.66 -14.27 -1.61
CA TYR A 217 -1.40 -15.14 -0.47
C TYR A 217 0.07 -15.52 -0.33
N GLN A 218 0.76 -15.80 -1.45
CA GLN A 218 2.20 -16.03 -1.43
C GLN A 218 2.96 -14.80 -0.90
N LYS A 219 2.48 -13.59 -1.20
CA LYS A 219 3.08 -12.37 -0.67
C LYS A 219 2.85 -12.22 0.83
N LEU A 220 1.64 -12.50 1.34
CA LEU A 220 1.35 -12.47 2.78
C LEU A 220 2.25 -13.43 3.56
N MET A 221 2.40 -14.67 3.06
CA MET A 221 3.31 -15.66 3.66
C MET A 221 4.76 -15.17 3.69
N LYS A 222 5.26 -14.59 2.59
CA LYS A 222 6.63 -14.04 2.53
C LYS A 222 6.87 -12.89 3.51
N LEU A 223 5.80 -12.21 3.93
CA LEU A 223 5.85 -11.13 4.92
C LEU A 223 5.59 -11.62 6.34
N ASN A 224 5.43 -12.94 6.56
CA ASN A 224 5.03 -13.55 7.84
C ASN A 224 3.77 -12.92 8.45
N LEU A 225 2.81 -12.57 7.58
CA LEU A 225 1.51 -12.06 8.01
C LEU A 225 0.57 -13.25 8.22
N HIS A 226 0.04 -13.39 9.43
CA HIS A 226 -0.83 -14.49 9.81
C HIS A 226 -2.29 -14.03 9.88
N SER A 227 -3.19 -14.89 9.40
CA SER A 227 -4.64 -14.74 9.50
C SER A 227 -5.29 -16.12 9.41
N GLU A 228 -6.39 -16.33 10.13
CA GLU A 228 -7.20 -17.56 10.05
C GLU A 228 -7.98 -17.67 8.73
N LEU A 229 -8.07 -16.58 7.96
CA LEU A 229 -8.71 -16.54 6.65
C LEU A 229 -7.77 -16.94 5.50
N LEU A 230 -6.53 -17.33 5.80
CA LEU A 230 -5.62 -17.88 4.81
C LEU A 230 -6.10 -19.29 4.42
N PRO A 231 -6.09 -19.65 3.12
CA PRO A 231 -6.64 -20.92 2.64
C PRO A 231 -5.76 -22.15 2.94
N PHE A 232 -4.81 -22.07 3.89
CA PHE A 232 -3.81 -23.11 4.19
C PHE A 232 -3.44 -23.18 5.67
#